data_AF-A0A7S2U128-F1
#
_entry.id   AF-A0A7S2U128-F1
#
_cell.length_a   1.000
_cell.length_b   1.000
_cell.length_c   1.000
_cell.angle_alpha   90.00
_cell.angle_beta   90.00
_cell.angle_gamma   90.00
#
_symmetry.space_group_name_H-M   'P 1'
#
loop_
_entity.id
_entity.type
_entity.pdbx_description
1 polymer ?
#
loop_
_entity_poly.entity_id
_entity_poly.type
_entity_poly.pdbx_seq_one_letter_code
_entity_poly.pdbx_strand_id
1 'polypeptide(L)'
;MALVYQSLGCDAFYLQPLGQVDTSKKHPKYNQAIGPPCDKRCEFTGSRMKIAGPIWAGPLHDKEFVKKLQDHVKANPKKYKTEKKMIGQLNVVETELENPLYYDHGCLSRLFRTNYRIVQLRSAILNAGYKVSQSHANGDAIKTNAPPKVIMDIMKQIVALKPDVGKAKRGPETPAGKIMAKKVEVKADFTIVPEATGIHSAFMPNPEENWGPKARAVGGGKRKFLTAAERSKQNQGFRKKKRDEEEKRKKDPEEKIDAENTSVP
;
A
#
# COMPACT_ATOMS: atom_id res chain seq x y z
N MET A 1 -9.68 -21.90 -5.85
CA MET A 1 -10.21 -20.58 -6.27
C MET A 1 -10.98 -19.95 -5.12
N ALA A 2 -11.01 -18.61 -5.04
CA ALA A 2 -11.75 -17.87 -4.02
C ALA A 2 -12.33 -16.56 -4.56
N LEU A 3 -13.38 -16.05 -3.90
CA LEU A 3 -13.85 -14.67 -4.03
C LEU A 3 -13.15 -13.78 -3.00
N VAL A 4 -12.99 -12.51 -3.32
CA VAL A 4 -12.41 -11.49 -2.45
C VAL A 4 -13.50 -10.52 -2.02
N TYR A 5 -13.66 -10.34 -0.71
CA TYR A 5 -14.52 -9.33 -0.10
C TYR A 5 -13.63 -8.20 0.41
N GLN A 6 -13.68 -7.02 -0.22
CA GLN A 6 -12.86 -5.88 0.18
C GLN A 6 -13.73 -4.69 0.61
N SER A 7 -13.35 -4.04 1.71
CA SER A 7 -14.04 -2.84 2.19
C SER A 7 -13.86 -1.67 1.23
N LEU A 8 -14.92 -0.87 1.05
CA LEU A 8 -14.84 0.40 0.35
C LEU A 8 -14.17 1.52 1.17
N GLY A 9 -14.07 1.36 2.49
CA GLY A 9 -13.55 2.40 3.38
C GLY A 9 -12.10 2.20 3.80
N CYS A 10 -11.59 0.97 3.76
CA CYS A 10 -10.23 0.64 4.18
C CYS A 10 -9.71 -0.55 3.38
N ASP A 11 -8.44 -0.86 3.55
CA ASP A 11 -7.78 -1.96 2.83
C ASP A 11 -8.07 -3.35 3.43
N ALA A 12 -9.03 -3.47 4.36
CA ALA A 12 -9.42 -4.77 4.90
C ALA A 12 -10.08 -5.63 3.82
N PHE A 13 -9.59 -6.85 3.66
CA PHE A 13 -10.13 -7.84 2.74
C PHE A 13 -10.25 -9.22 3.39
N TYR A 14 -11.16 -10.03 2.86
CA TYR A 14 -11.43 -11.40 3.28
C TYR A 14 -11.55 -12.30 2.06
N LEU A 15 -11.15 -13.55 2.19
CA LEU A 15 -11.20 -14.53 1.11
C LEU A 15 -12.29 -15.56 1.41
N GLN A 16 -13.13 -15.83 0.42
CA GLN A 16 -14.12 -16.89 0.45
C GLN A 16 -13.74 -17.98 -0.56
N PRO A 17 -13.23 -19.13 -0.11
CA PRO A 17 -13.01 -20.28 -0.99
C PRO A 17 -14.32 -20.69 -1.70
N LEU A 18 -14.24 -21.08 -2.97
CA LEU A 18 -15.42 -21.55 -3.72
C LEU A 18 -15.88 -22.96 -3.32
N GLY A 19 -15.07 -23.67 -2.56
CA GLY A 19 -15.40 -24.98 -1.99
C GLY A 19 -14.43 -25.29 -0.86
N GLN A 20 -14.78 -26.31 -0.08
CA GLN A 20 -13.93 -26.82 0.99
C GLN A 20 -13.47 -28.23 0.63
N VAL A 21 -12.21 -28.52 0.91
CA VAL A 21 -11.66 -29.87 0.76
C VAL A 21 -11.26 -30.34 2.15
N ASP A 22 -11.85 -31.44 2.59
CA ASP A 22 -11.46 -32.13 3.81
C ASP A 22 -10.55 -33.30 3.43
N THR A 23 -9.27 -33.16 3.76
CA THR A 23 -8.21 -34.15 3.51
C THR A 23 -7.94 -35.05 4.72
N SER A 24 -8.73 -34.96 5.81
CA SER A 24 -8.54 -35.80 6.99
C SER A 24 -8.77 -37.29 6.71
N LYS A 25 -9.54 -37.61 5.66
CA LYS A 25 -9.88 -38.97 5.27
C LYS A 25 -9.01 -39.46 4.11
N LYS A 26 -8.88 -40.79 3.97
CA LYS A 26 -8.15 -41.45 2.87
C LYS A 26 -8.57 -40.97 1.48
N HIS A 27 -9.84 -40.61 1.32
CA HIS A 27 -10.37 -39.97 0.12
C HIS A 27 -10.80 -38.53 0.48
N PRO A 28 -10.32 -37.52 -0.27
CA PRO A 28 -10.68 -36.13 0.01
C PRO A 28 -12.18 -35.92 -0.19
N LYS A 29 -12.84 -35.30 0.80
CA LYS A 29 -14.25 -34.92 0.70
C LYS A 29 -14.36 -33.48 0.24
N TYR A 30 -15.09 -33.25 -0.85
CA TYR A 30 -15.36 -31.93 -1.40
C TYR A 30 -16.73 -31.45 -0.92
N ASN A 31 -16.77 -30.30 -0.26
CA ASN A 31 -18.00 -29.67 0.22
C ASN A 31 -18.18 -28.29 -0.43
N GLN A 32 -19.43 -27.82 -0.43
CA GLN A 32 -19.77 -26.47 -0.88
C GLN A 32 -19.15 -25.40 0.02
N ALA A 33 -18.94 -24.20 -0.54
CA ALA A 33 -18.50 -23.06 0.25
C ALA A 33 -19.54 -22.66 1.29
N ILE A 34 -19.06 -22.28 2.47
CA ILE A 34 -19.89 -21.65 3.51
C ILE A 34 -19.90 -20.14 3.24
N GLY A 35 -21.10 -19.55 3.37
CA GLY A 35 -21.41 -18.15 3.07
C GLY A 35 -20.58 -17.14 3.87
N PRO A 36 -20.69 -15.85 3.51
CA PRO A 36 -19.56 -14.94 3.36
C PRO A 36 -18.67 -14.85 4.60
N PRO A 37 -17.34 -14.70 4.42
CA PRO A 37 -16.37 -14.69 5.51
C PRO A 37 -16.47 -13.43 6.39
N CYS A 38 -17.31 -12.47 5.99
CA CYS A 38 -17.54 -11.22 6.68
C CYS A 38 -19.00 -10.77 6.48
N ASP A 39 -19.46 -9.85 7.33
CA ASP A 39 -20.77 -9.23 7.18
C ASP A 39 -20.84 -8.28 5.95
N LYS A 40 -22.05 -7.82 5.60
CA LYS A 40 -22.34 -6.89 4.49
C LYS A 40 -21.60 -5.56 4.61
N ARG A 41 -21.25 -5.17 5.84
CA ARG A 41 -20.53 -3.93 6.16
C ARG A 41 -19.22 -4.24 6.85
N CYS A 42 -18.20 -3.43 6.53
CA CYS A 42 -16.90 -3.52 7.12
C CYS A 42 -16.95 -3.28 8.63
N GLU A 43 -16.41 -4.22 9.39
CA GLU A 43 -16.35 -4.15 10.85
C GLU A 43 -15.53 -2.96 11.38
N PHE A 44 -14.73 -2.28 10.54
CA PHE A 44 -13.90 -1.14 10.95
C PHE A 44 -14.52 0.20 10.58
N THR A 45 -14.97 0.37 9.33
CA THR A 45 -15.43 1.65 8.81
C THR A 45 -16.95 1.74 8.64
N GLY A 46 -17.68 0.63 8.73
CA GLY A 46 -19.11 0.55 8.41
C GLY A 46 -19.44 0.66 6.91
N SER A 47 -18.41 0.78 6.06
CA SER A 47 -18.54 0.87 4.60
C SER A 47 -19.03 -0.46 4.01
N ARG A 48 -19.67 -0.40 2.83
CA ARG A 48 -20.10 -1.61 2.12
C ARG A 48 -18.89 -2.44 1.66
N MET A 49 -19.06 -3.76 1.63
CA MET A 49 -18.08 -4.68 1.06
C MET A 49 -18.30 -4.84 -0.45
N LYS A 50 -17.23 -4.77 -1.24
CA LYS A 50 -17.20 -5.15 -2.66
C LYS A 50 -16.75 -6.60 -2.79
N ILE A 51 -17.31 -7.29 -3.77
CA ILE A 51 -16.93 -8.65 -4.13
C ILE A 51 -16.13 -8.59 -5.43
N ALA A 52 -15.00 -9.28 -5.48
CA ALA A 52 -14.16 -9.44 -6.66
C ALA A 52 -13.76 -10.92 -6.84
N GLY A 53 -13.37 -11.29 -8.06
CA GLY A 53 -12.94 -12.65 -8.41
C GLY A 53 -13.86 -13.34 -9.41
N PRO A 54 -13.75 -14.68 -9.55
CA PRO A 54 -12.90 -15.56 -8.76
C PRO A 54 -11.39 -15.37 -9.03
N ILE A 55 -10.57 -15.58 -8.01
CA ILE A 55 -9.10 -15.59 -8.12
C ILE A 55 -8.52 -16.93 -7.66
N TRP A 56 -7.28 -17.22 -8.07
CA TRP A 56 -6.49 -18.26 -7.44
C TRP A 56 -6.09 -17.85 -6.01
N ALA A 57 -6.30 -18.74 -5.05
CA ALA A 57 -6.03 -18.49 -3.63
C ALA A 57 -5.14 -19.56 -2.98
N GLY A 58 -4.64 -20.51 -3.77
CA GLY A 58 -3.64 -21.48 -3.33
C GLY A 58 -2.22 -20.90 -3.43
N PRO A 59 -1.21 -21.71 -3.12
CA PRO A 59 0.19 -21.32 -3.29
C PRO A 59 0.47 -20.87 -4.74
N LEU A 60 1.20 -19.77 -4.89
CA LEU A 60 1.61 -19.24 -6.20
C LEU A 60 2.95 -19.81 -6.68
N HIS A 61 3.79 -20.22 -5.74
CA HIS A 61 5.19 -20.56 -5.98
C HIS A 61 5.47 -21.99 -5.51
N ASP A 62 6.16 -22.76 -6.34
CA ASP A 62 6.85 -23.97 -5.91
C ASP A 62 8.26 -23.58 -5.43
N LYS A 63 8.47 -23.61 -4.11
CA LYS A 63 9.72 -23.17 -3.49
C LYS A 63 10.90 -24.08 -3.83
N GLU A 64 10.67 -25.37 -4.06
CA GLU A 64 11.74 -26.29 -4.45
C GLU A 64 12.22 -25.99 -5.87
N PHE A 65 11.27 -25.74 -6.78
CA PHE A 65 11.59 -25.32 -8.14
C PHE A 65 12.34 -23.98 -8.17
N VAL A 66 11.88 -22.99 -7.38
CA VAL A 66 12.53 -21.68 -7.27
C VAL A 66 13.98 -21.81 -6.80
N LYS A 67 14.23 -22.66 -5.80
CA LYS A 67 15.58 -22.93 -5.30
C LYS A 67 16.48 -23.59 -6.35
N LYS A 68 15.99 -24.63 -7.04
CA LYS A 68 16.71 -25.27 -8.15
C LYS A 68 17.06 -24.27 -9.26
N LEU A 69 16.14 -23.37 -9.59
CA LEU A 69 16.36 -22.34 -10.58
C LEU A 69 17.42 -21.32 -10.12
N GLN A 70 17.36 -20.90 -8.86
CA GLN A 70 18.34 -19.99 -8.27
C GLN A 70 19.75 -20.60 -8.29
N ASP A 71 19.89 -21.88 -7.94
CA ASP A 71 21.17 -22.60 -7.97
C ASP A 71 21.70 -22.74 -9.40
N HIS A 72 20.85 -23.04 -10.37
CA HIS A 72 21.22 -23.10 -11.78
C HIS A 72 21.75 -21.74 -12.30
N VAL A 73 21.12 -20.63 -11.92
CA VAL A 73 21.58 -19.28 -12.32
C VAL A 73 22.94 -18.98 -11.68
N LYS A 74 23.14 -19.32 -10.40
CA LYS A 74 24.43 -19.12 -9.69
C LYS A 74 25.55 -19.98 -10.29
N ALA A 75 25.25 -21.21 -10.70
CA ALA A 75 26.22 -22.14 -11.29
C ALA A 75 26.66 -21.76 -12.72
N ASN A 76 25.92 -20.87 -13.40
CA ASN A 76 26.22 -20.45 -14.77
C ASN A 76 26.49 -18.93 -14.85
N PRO A 77 27.55 -18.42 -14.19
CA PRO A 77 27.85 -16.99 -14.20
C PRO A 77 28.12 -16.52 -15.64
N LYS A 78 27.66 -15.30 -15.97
CA LYS A 78 27.79 -14.64 -17.30
C LYS A 78 26.94 -15.23 -18.43
N LYS A 79 26.25 -16.37 -18.23
CA LYS A 79 25.29 -16.91 -19.22
C LYS A 79 24.11 -15.95 -19.45
N TYR A 80 23.71 -15.24 -18.39
CA TYR A 80 22.59 -14.30 -18.42
C TYR A 80 23.08 -12.88 -18.11
N LYS A 81 22.81 -11.93 -19.03
CA LYS A 81 23.14 -10.50 -18.82
C LYS A 81 22.46 -9.90 -17.58
N THR A 82 21.36 -10.51 -17.12
CA THR A 82 20.53 -10.05 -16.00
C THR A 82 20.63 -10.96 -14.77
N GLU A 83 21.69 -11.78 -14.64
CA GLU A 83 21.85 -12.77 -13.55
C GLU A 83 21.59 -12.17 -12.14
N LYS A 84 22.16 -11.00 -11.84
CA LYS A 84 22.01 -10.35 -10.53
C LYS A 84 20.55 -9.97 -10.24
N LYS A 85 19.81 -9.56 -11.28
CA LYS A 85 18.38 -9.22 -11.18
C LYS A 85 17.53 -10.46 -10.97
N MET A 86 17.84 -11.55 -11.70
CA MET A 86 17.15 -12.82 -11.55
C MET A 86 17.33 -13.36 -10.13
N ILE A 87 18.56 -13.41 -9.61
CA ILE A 87 18.85 -13.83 -8.24
C ILE A 87 18.09 -12.95 -7.24
N GLY A 88 18.12 -11.63 -7.41
CA GLY A 88 17.40 -10.70 -6.54
C GLY A 88 15.90 -10.96 -6.48
N GLN A 89 15.25 -11.21 -7.62
CA GLN A 89 13.82 -11.52 -7.69
C GLN A 89 13.51 -12.91 -7.12
N LEU A 90 14.31 -13.93 -7.44
CA LEU A 90 14.12 -15.28 -6.91
C LEU A 90 14.25 -15.33 -5.38
N ASN A 91 15.15 -14.52 -4.79
CA ASN A 91 15.26 -14.39 -3.33
C ASN A 91 13.96 -13.85 -2.69
N VAL A 92 13.26 -12.91 -3.35
CA VAL A 92 11.97 -12.42 -2.85
C VAL A 92 10.94 -13.52 -2.90
N VAL A 93 10.83 -14.18 -4.06
CA VAL A 93 9.86 -15.25 -4.30
C VAL A 93 10.05 -16.40 -3.30
N GLU A 94 11.29 -16.75 -2.97
CA GLU A 94 11.63 -17.80 -1.99
C GLU A 94 11.15 -17.43 -0.57
N THR A 95 11.43 -16.20 -0.14
CA THR A 95 11.07 -15.67 1.20
C THR A 95 9.62 -15.23 1.31
N GLU A 96 8.92 -15.10 0.19
CA GLU A 96 7.52 -14.67 0.13
C GLU A 96 6.58 -15.69 0.79
N LEU A 97 5.60 -15.16 1.53
CA LEU A 97 4.51 -15.93 2.10
C LEU A 97 3.51 -16.35 1.00
N GLU A 98 2.98 -17.56 1.15
CA GLU A 98 2.01 -18.15 0.22
C GLU A 98 0.61 -17.53 0.31
N ASN A 99 0.41 -16.55 1.22
CA ASN A 99 -0.81 -15.76 1.27
C ASN A 99 -1.07 -15.08 -0.10
N PRO A 100 -2.27 -15.19 -0.67
CA PRO A 100 -2.52 -14.80 -2.06
C PRO A 100 -2.55 -13.28 -2.28
N LEU A 101 -2.89 -12.49 -1.26
CA LEU A 101 -2.99 -11.02 -1.35
C LEU A 101 -2.06 -10.33 -0.33
N TYR A 102 -1.94 -9.01 -0.43
CA TYR A 102 -1.05 -8.19 0.40
C TYR A 102 -1.67 -6.83 0.72
N TYR A 103 -1.14 -6.19 1.78
CA TYR A 103 -1.39 -4.77 2.05
C TYR A 103 -0.32 -3.91 1.39
N ASP A 104 -0.70 -2.73 0.94
CA ASP A 104 0.23 -1.75 0.38
C ASP A 104 0.56 -0.67 1.42
N HIS A 105 1.84 -0.40 1.63
CA HIS A 105 2.31 0.59 2.58
C HIS A 105 1.81 2.01 2.24
N GLY A 106 1.74 2.35 0.95
CA GLY A 106 1.23 3.63 0.46
C GLY A 106 -0.28 3.79 0.71
N CYS A 107 -1.07 2.74 0.43
CA CYS A 107 -2.50 2.72 0.71
C CYS A 107 -2.79 2.89 2.22
N LEU A 108 -2.08 2.15 3.08
CA LEU A 108 -2.22 2.28 4.53
C LEU A 108 -1.82 3.68 5.03
N SER A 109 -0.72 4.24 4.53
CA SER A 109 -0.28 5.61 4.86
C SER A 109 -1.31 6.65 4.42
N ARG A 110 -1.90 6.46 3.23
CA ARG A 110 -2.97 7.32 2.69
C ARG A 110 -4.26 7.22 3.51
N LEU A 111 -4.64 6.03 3.93
CA LEU A 111 -5.82 5.78 4.76
C LEU A 111 -5.67 6.50 6.11
N PHE A 112 -4.63 6.20 6.86
CA PHE A 112 -4.41 6.74 8.21
C PHE A 112 -3.85 8.16 8.25
N ARG A 113 -3.55 8.76 7.10
CA ARG A 113 -2.97 10.11 6.97
C ARG A 113 -1.69 10.29 7.79
N THR A 114 -0.86 9.25 7.83
CA THR A 114 0.38 9.24 8.59
C THR A 114 1.54 8.78 7.70
N ASN A 115 2.76 9.08 8.13
CA ASN A 115 3.98 8.56 7.55
C ASN A 115 4.73 7.71 8.58
N TYR A 116 5.16 6.53 8.16
CA TYR A 116 5.95 5.62 8.98
C TYR A 116 6.92 4.86 8.08
N ARG A 117 7.98 4.30 8.66
CA ARG A 117 8.87 3.43 7.91
C ARG A 117 8.22 2.06 7.79
N ILE A 118 8.19 1.46 6.59
CA ILE A 118 7.61 0.13 6.38
C ILE A 118 8.16 -0.92 7.37
N VAL A 119 9.46 -0.82 7.72
CA VAL A 119 10.14 -1.67 8.71
C VAL A 119 9.48 -1.62 10.10
N GLN A 120 8.93 -0.47 10.51
CA GLN A 120 8.25 -0.34 11.81
C GLN A 120 6.98 -1.20 11.84
N LEU A 121 6.19 -1.17 10.77
CA LEU A 121 4.99 -2.00 10.66
C LEU A 121 5.35 -3.48 10.55
N ARG A 122 6.35 -3.83 9.72
CA ARG A 122 6.84 -5.22 9.60
C ARG A 122 7.30 -5.77 10.96
N SER A 123 8.06 -4.98 11.72
CA SER A 123 8.54 -5.39 13.05
C SER A 123 7.40 -5.56 14.04
N ALA A 124 6.43 -4.65 14.04
CA ALA A 124 5.27 -4.76 14.93
C ALA A 124 4.40 -5.99 14.65
N ILE A 125 4.27 -6.40 13.39
CA ILE A 125 3.55 -7.61 13.04
C ILE A 125 4.34 -8.86 13.48
N LEU A 126 5.66 -8.88 13.30
CA LEU A 126 6.54 -9.97 13.76
C LEU A 126 6.51 -10.12 15.28
N ASN A 127 6.63 -9.00 16.01
CA ASN A 127 6.54 -8.98 17.48
C ASN A 127 5.16 -9.40 18.00
N ALA A 128 4.10 -9.21 17.20
CA ALA A 128 2.76 -9.71 17.51
C ALA A 128 2.59 -11.22 17.22
N GLY A 129 3.64 -11.93 16.80
CA GLY A 129 3.63 -13.37 16.54
C GLY A 129 3.16 -13.76 15.13
N TYR A 130 2.98 -12.79 14.23
CA TYR A 130 2.54 -13.05 12.86
C TYR A 130 3.72 -12.99 11.89
N LYS A 131 3.62 -13.74 10.79
CA LYS A 131 4.65 -13.74 9.75
C LYS A 131 4.45 -12.56 8.80
N VAL A 132 5.55 -12.04 8.29
CA VAL A 132 5.56 -10.99 7.27
C VAL A 132 6.56 -11.30 6.18
N SER A 133 6.20 -11.01 4.94
CA SER A 133 7.13 -10.95 3.81
C SER A 133 6.83 -9.75 2.91
N GLN A 134 7.78 -9.44 2.03
CA GLN A 134 7.52 -8.63 0.85
C GLN A 134 6.81 -9.49 -0.22
N SER A 135 6.26 -8.85 -1.25
CA SER A 135 5.73 -9.52 -2.44
C SER A 135 6.63 -9.22 -3.63
N HIS A 136 6.91 -10.20 -4.50
CA HIS A 136 7.63 -9.95 -5.75
C HIS A 136 6.90 -8.95 -6.68
N ALA A 137 5.57 -8.80 -6.52
CA ALA A 137 4.75 -7.94 -7.36
C ALA A 137 4.85 -6.44 -7.03
N ASN A 138 5.19 -6.07 -5.79
CA ASN A 138 5.28 -4.67 -5.36
C ASN A 138 6.23 -4.50 -4.16
N GLY A 139 7.12 -3.51 -4.24
CA GLY A 139 8.12 -3.26 -3.20
C GLY A 139 7.54 -2.71 -1.91
N ASP A 140 6.43 -2.01 -1.99
CA ASP A 140 5.71 -1.47 -0.85
C ASP A 140 4.69 -2.48 -0.28
N ALA A 141 4.66 -3.70 -0.82
CA ALA A 141 3.77 -4.75 -0.33
C ALA A 141 4.22 -5.32 1.01
N ILE A 142 3.21 -5.65 1.82
CA ILE A 142 3.30 -6.33 3.10
C ILE A 142 2.36 -7.52 3.03
N LYS A 143 2.92 -8.70 2.76
CA LYS A 143 2.22 -9.96 2.88
C LYS A 143 2.29 -10.45 4.31
N THR A 144 1.18 -10.92 4.84
CA THR A 144 1.10 -11.39 6.23
C THR A 144 -0.05 -12.37 6.42
N ASN A 145 0.08 -13.22 7.42
CA ASN A 145 -1.01 -14.05 7.92
C ASN A 145 -1.83 -13.36 9.03
N ALA A 146 -1.50 -12.13 9.40
CA ALA A 146 -2.25 -11.36 10.40
C ALA A 146 -3.66 -11.00 9.88
N PRO A 147 -4.70 -11.15 10.71
CA PRO A 147 -6.04 -10.73 10.34
C PRO A 147 -6.11 -9.21 10.20
N PRO A 148 -7.06 -8.67 9.39
CA PRO A 148 -7.19 -7.23 9.18
C PRO A 148 -7.27 -6.42 10.48
N LYS A 149 -7.91 -6.97 11.51
CA LYS A 149 -8.05 -6.35 12.83
C LYS A 149 -6.71 -6.02 13.48
N VAL A 150 -5.75 -6.94 13.44
CA VAL A 150 -4.40 -6.75 13.99
C VAL A 150 -3.68 -5.63 13.23
N ILE A 151 -3.79 -5.60 11.90
CA ILE A 151 -3.17 -4.56 11.07
C ILE A 151 -3.75 -3.18 11.40
N MET A 152 -5.07 -3.07 11.55
CA MET A 152 -5.72 -1.81 11.93
C MET A 152 -5.31 -1.37 13.34
N ASP A 153 -5.19 -2.29 14.29
CA ASP A 153 -4.75 -2.01 15.67
C ASP A 153 -3.31 -1.53 15.77
N ILE A 154 -2.39 -2.15 15.02
CA ILE A 154 -1.00 -1.70 14.92
C ILE A 154 -0.95 -0.31 14.29
N MET A 155 -1.70 -0.09 13.20
CA MET A 155 -1.75 1.21 12.53
C MET A 155 -2.31 2.33 13.44
N LYS A 156 -3.32 2.04 14.25
CA LYS A 156 -3.82 2.99 15.27
C LYS A 156 -2.71 3.41 16.23
N GLN A 157 -1.89 2.47 16.68
CA GLN A 157 -0.77 2.75 17.58
C GLN A 157 0.37 3.50 16.89
N ILE A 158 0.66 3.22 15.63
CA ILE A 158 1.62 4.02 14.82
C ILE A 158 1.17 5.49 14.75
N VAL A 159 -0.12 5.73 14.53
CA VAL A 159 -0.67 7.09 14.52
C VAL A 159 -0.55 7.75 15.90
N ALA A 160 -0.73 6.99 16.98
CA ALA A 160 -0.59 7.51 18.34
C ALA A 160 0.85 7.94 18.68
N LEU A 161 1.88 7.34 18.05
CA LEU A 161 3.28 7.80 18.19
C LEU A 161 3.53 9.18 17.57
N LYS A 162 2.75 9.56 16.55
CA LYS A 162 2.87 10.84 15.83
C LYS A 162 1.49 11.48 15.63
N PRO A 163 0.84 11.93 16.71
CA PRO A 163 -0.57 12.32 16.67
C PRO A 163 -0.84 13.56 15.80
N ASP A 164 0.15 14.45 15.67
CA ASP A 164 0.01 15.71 14.93
C ASP A 164 -0.05 15.53 13.41
N VAL A 165 0.63 14.48 12.89
CA VAL A 165 0.72 14.23 11.45
C VAL A 165 -0.65 13.86 10.92
N GLY A 166 -1.25 14.74 10.11
CA GLY A 166 -2.52 14.47 9.43
C GLY A 166 -3.76 14.53 10.31
N LYS A 167 -3.67 15.02 11.56
CA LYS A 167 -4.79 15.14 12.51
C LYS A 167 -5.99 15.88 11.90
N ALA A 168 -5.75 17.02 11.27
CA ALA A 168 -6.79 17.82 10.59
C ALA A 168 -7.52 17.07 9.46
N LYS A 169 -6.92 15.99 8.92
CA LYS A 169 -7.48 15.18 7.83
C LYS A 169 -8.15 13.89 8.33
N ARG A 170 -8.14 13.61 9.63
CA ARG A 170 -8.79 12.46 10.29
C ARG A 170 -10.05 12.90 11.03
N GLY A 171 -11.00 13.49 10.30
CA GLY A 171 -12.31 13.84 10.87
C GLY A 171 -13.12 12.60 11.26
N PRO A 172 -14.13 12.73 12.15
CA PRO A 172 -14.93 11.60 12.66
C PRO A 172 -15.63 10.81 11.54
N GLU A 173 -16.08 11.48 10.48
CA GLU A 173 -16.75 10.82 9.35
C GLU A 173 -15.81 10.10 8.40
N THR A 174 -14.52 10.41 8.46
CA THR A 174 -13.53 9.76 7.59
C THR A 174 -13.35 8.29 7.98
N PRO A 175 -13.00 7.40 7.04
CA PRO A 175 -12.74 6.00 7.38
C PRO A 175 -11.66 5.84 8.47
N ALA A 176 -10.62 6.67 8.43
CA ALA A 176 -9.60 6.72 9.47
C ALA A 176 -10.19 7.11 10.82
N GLY A 177 -11.01 8.15 10.89
CA GLY A 177 -11.69 8.55 12.13
C GLY A 177 -12.52 7.42 12.74
N LYS A 178 -13.30 6.72 11.90
CA LYS A 178 -14.11 5.56 12.31
C LYS A 178 -13.27 4.39 12.83
N ILE A 179 -12.12 4.13 12.22
CA ILE A 179 -11.16 3.12 12.70
C ILE A 179 -10.58 3.54 14.05
N MET A 180 -10.08 4.78 14.16
CA MET A 180 -9.43 5.31 15.37
C MET A 180 -10.38 5.36 16.57
N ALA A 181 -11.69 5.56 16.35
CA ALA A 181 -12.70 5.56 17.40
C ALA A 181 -12.91 4.18 18.06
N LYS A 182 -12.50 3.09 17.41
CA LYS A 182 -12.66 1.72 17.92
C LYS A 182 -11.53 1.35 18.88
N LYS A 183 -11.89 0.67 19.97
CA LYS A 183 -10.95 0.17 20.98
C LYS A 183 -9.85 -0.69 20.32
N VAL A 184 -8.63 -0.51 20.78
CA VAL A 184 -7.47 -1.34 20.40
C VAL A 184 -7.46 -2.56 21.32
N GLU A 185 -7.36 -3.76 20.75
CA GLU A 185 -7.25 -5.00 21.52
C GLU A 185 -5.81 -5.52 21.55
N VAL A 186 -5.08 -5.35 20.44
CA VAL A 186 -3.71 -5.85 20.31
C VAL A 186 -2.71 -4.77 20.64
N LYS A 187 -1.86 -4.97 21.65
CA LYS A 187 -0.74 -4.07 21.95
C LYS A 187 0.41 -4.33 20.98
N ALA A 188 0.87 -3.28 20.29
CA ALA A 188 1.96 -3.35 19.33
C ALA A 188 3.29 -3.01 19.99
N ASP A 189 4.33 -3.78 19.68
CA ASP A 189 5.72 -3.45 19.99
C ASP A 189 6.46 -3.04 18.71
N PHE A 190 7.05 -1.84 18.70
CA PHE A 190 7.73 -1.26 17.54
C PHE A 190 9.25 -1.41 17.58
N THR A 191 9.81 -2.20 18.49
CA THR A 191 11.22 -2.59 18.48
C THR A 191 11.60 -3.19 17.12
N ILE A 192 12.66 -2.68 16.49
CA ILE A 192 13.04 -3.10 15.14
C ILE A 192 13.70 -4.48 15.21
N VAL A 193 13.11 -5.45 14.52
CA VAL A 193 13.69 -6.79 14.40
C VAL A 193 14.51 -6.91 13.11
N PRO A 194 15.67 -7.61 13.12
CA PRO A 194 16.50 -7.79 11.93
C PRO A 194 15.76 -8.41 10.73
N GLU A 195 14.83 -9.33 11.01
CA GLU A 195 13.99 -9.97 9.99
C GLU A 195 13.13 -8.97 9.20
N ALA A 196 12.75 -7.83 9.81
CA ALA A 196 11.91 -6.82 9.17
C ALA A 196 12.65 -5.97 8.12
N THR A 197 13.98 -5.91 8.22
CA THR A 197 14.85 -5.17 7.28
C THR A 197 15.28 -5.99 6.05
N GLY A 198 15.01 -7.30 6.05
CA GLY A 198 15.73 -8.29 5.23
C GLY A 198 15.39 -8.40 3.74
N ILE A 199 14.62 -7.48 3.13
CA ILE A 199 14.23 -7.66 1.72
C ILE A 199 14.41 -6.36 0.94
N HIS A 200 15.65 -6.15 0.49
CA HIS A 200 16.00 -5.17 -0.55
C HIS A 200 16.26 -5.91 -1.86
N SER A 201 15.23 -6.52 -2.45
CA SER A 201 15.30 -6.78 -3.88
C SER A 201 15.12 -5.44 -4.58
N ALA A 202 16.11 -5.06 -5.39
CA ALA A 202 15.97 -3.97 -6.34
C ALA A 202 14.78 -4.30 -7.25
N PHE A 203 13.59 -3.80 -6.91
CA PHE A 203 12.47 -3.72 -7.84
C PHE A 203 13.03 -3.15 -9.13
N MET A 204 12.73 -3.81 -10.25
CA MET A 204 13.26 -3.36 -11.52
C MET A 204 12.81 -1.91 -11.70
N PRO A 205 13.73 -0.93 -11.73
CA PRO A 205 13.33 0.42 -12.06
C PRO A 205 12.69 0.37 -13.44
N ASN A 206 11.72 1.26 -13.68
CA ASN A 206 11.06 1.33 -14.97
C ASN A 206 12.12 1.36 -16.09
N PRO A 207 12.00 0.49 -17.11
CA PRO A 207 13.02 0.36 -18.15
C PRO A 207 13.35 1.67 -18.86
N GLU A 208 12.36 2.57 -18.99
CA GLU A 208 12.50 3.89 -19.60
C GLU A 208 11.71 4.96 -18.81
N GLU A 209 12.13 6.22 -18.97
CA GLU A 209 11.54 7.40 -18.30
C GLU A 209 10.04 7.62 -18.63
N ASN A 210 9.57 7.07 -19.76
CA ASN A 210 8.17 7.16 -20.22
C ASN A 210 7.50 5.80 -20.38
N TRP A 211 7.93 4.79 -19.60
CA TRP A 211 7.31 3.47 -19.61
C TRP A 211 5.91 3.51 -18.98
N GLY A 212 4.88 3.40 -19.82
CA GLY A 212 3.47 3.41 -19.42
C GLY A 212 2.54 4.02 -20.48
N PRO A 213 1.21 3.99 -20.27
CA PRO A 213 0.27 4.67 -21.16
C PRO A 213 0.65 6.15 -21.29
N LYS A 214 1.01 6.58 -22.50
CA LYS A 214 1.37 7.98 -22.76
C LYS A 214 0.23 8.88 -22.32
N ALA A 215 0.57 10.05 -21.79
CA ALA A 215 -0.43 11.07 -21.47
C ALA A 215 -1.36 11.27 -22.68
N ARG A 216 -2.67 11.32 -22.42
CA ARG A 216 -3.70 11.54 -23.45
C ARG A 216 -3.26 12.71 -24.34
N ALA A 217 -3.29 12.52 -25.65
CA ALA A 217 -2.99 13.58 -26.61
C ALA A 217 -3.88 14.79 -26.30
N VAL A 218 -3.27 15.90 -25.87
CA VAL A 218 -3.97 17.17 -25.66
C VAL A 218 -3.95 17.88 -26.99
N GLY A 219 -5.08 17.88 -27.70
CA GLY A 219 -5.21 18.60 -28.97
C GLY A 219 -4.95 20.09 -28.80
N GLY A 220 -4.16 20.66 -29.72
CA GLY A 220 -4.21 22.06 -30.10
C GLY A 220 -3.98 23.10 -29.00
N GLY A 221 -2.77 23.18 -28.45
CA GLY A 221 -2.35 24.36 -27.70
C GLY A 221 -0.86 24.29 -27.40
N LYS A 222 -0.09 25.30 -27.81
CA LYS A 222 1.38 25.39 -27.69
C LYS A 222 1.88 25.35 -26.23
N ARG A 223 1.68 24.24 -25.50
CA ARG A 223 2.39 23.96 -24.24
C ARG A 223 3.54 23.02 -24.58
N LYS A 224 4.76 23.52 -24.43
CA LYS A 224 6.01 22.76 -24.64
C LYS A 224 5.89 21.43 -23.89
N PHE A 225 6.20 20.32 -24.57
CA PHE A 225 6.34 19.02 -23.94
C PHE A 225 7.54 19.08 -22.99
N LEU A 226 7.30 19.45 -21.73
CA LEU A 226 8.31 19.38 -20.68
C LEU A 226 8.46 17.92 -20.26
N THR A 227 9.69 17.42 -20.30
CA THR A 227 10.13 16.15 -19.74
C THR A 227 9.84 16.08 -18.24
N ALA A 228 9.81 14.87 -17.66
CA ALA A 228 9.57 14.67 -16.24
C ALA A 228 10.62 15.42 -15.39
N ALA A 229 11.89 15.42 -15.83
CA ALA A 229 12.98 16.19 -15.23
C ALA A 229 12.74 17.71 -15.27
N GLU A 230 12.27 18.25 -16.40
CA GLU A 230 11.97 19.68 -16.54
C GLU A 230 10.77 20.11 -15.68
N ARG A 231 9.72 19.28 -15.61
CA ARG A 231 8.58 19.52 -14.71
C ARG A 231 9.00 19.46 -13.24
N SER A 232 9.90 18.53 -12.89
CA SER A 232 10.47 18.43 -11.54
C SER A 232 11.27 19.68 -11.19
N LYS A 233 12.17 20.15 -12.07
CA LYS A 233 12.91 21.41 -11.89
C LYS A 233 11.98 22.62 -11.78
N GLN A 234 10.93 22.69 -12.59
CA GLN A 234 9.97 23.80 -12.56
C GLN A 234 9.15 23.83 -11.27
N ASN A 235 8.87 22.66 -10.68
CA ASN A 235 8.14 22.52 -9.44
C ASN A 235 9.03 22.59 -8.18
N GLN A 236 10.37 22.60 -8.33
CA GLN A 236 11.28 22.85 -7.21
C GLN A 236 11.08 24.27 -6.66
N GLY A 237 10.96 24.37 -5.34
CA GLY A 237 10.75 25.65 -4.67
C GLY A 237 9.35 26.25 -4.83
N PHE A 238 8.41 25.61 -5.54
CA PHE A 238 7.04 26.12 -5.70
C PHE A 238 6.33 26.34 -4.36
N ARG A 239 6.55 25.45 -3.39
CA ARG A 239 6.05 25.61 -2.01
C ARG A 239 6.72 26.77 -1.26
N LYS A 240 7.99 27.06 -1.54
CA LYS A 240 8.72 28.19 -0.95
C LYS A 240 8.20 29.50 -1.54
N LYS A 241 8.12 29.61 -2.87
CA LYS A 241 7.50 30.75 -3.58
C LYS A 241 6.07 31.03 -3.11
N LYS A 242 5.23 30.00 -3.01
CA LYS A 242 3.85 30.18 -2.54
C LYS A 242 3.80 30.69 -1.10
N ARG A 243 4.68 30.20 -0.23
CA ARG A 243 4.80 30.68 1.16
C ARG A 243 5.29 32.13 1.22
N ASP A 244 6.27 32.49 0.41
CA ASP A 244 6.83 33.83 0.34
C ASP A 244 5.81 34.84 -0.26
N GLU A 245 4.98 34.44 -1.23
CA GLU A 245 3.85 35.23 -1.76
C GLU A 245 2.73 35.42 -0.73
N GLU A 246 2.44 34.38 0.06
CA GLU A 246 1.43 34.42 1.12
C GLU A 246 1.91 35.28 2.31
N GLU A 247 3.22 35.32 2.59
CA GLU A 247 3.84 36.27 3.52
C GLU A 247 3.83 37.71 3.02
N LYS A 248 4.08 37.94 1.72
CA LYS A 248 3.96 39.29 1.12
C LYS A 248 2.53 39.81 1.18
N ARG A 249 1.53 38.98 0.85
CA ARG A 249 0.11 39.34 0.98
C ARG A 249 -0.34 39.66 2.41
N LYS A 250 0.36 39.16 3.42
CA LYS A 250 0.09 39.48 4.82
C LYS A 250 0.79 40.75 5.31
N LYS A 251 1.79 41.23 4.57
CA LYS A 251 2.58 42.43 4.93
C LYS A 251 2.03 43.74 4.34
N ASP A 252 1.24 43.67 3.28
CA ASP A 252 0.58 44.85 2.68
C ASP A 252 -0.96 44.72 2.74
N PRO A 253 -1.63 45.16 3.82
CA PRO A 253 -3.09 45.10 3.94
C PRO A 253 -3.85 46.34 3.41
N GLU A 254 -3.20 47.35 2.83
CA GLU A 254 -3.85 48.62 2.47
C GLU A 254 -3.64 49.00 1.01
N GLU A 255 -4.56 48.57 0.13
CA GLU A 255 -4.93 49.32 -1.08
C GLU A 255 -6.20 48.73 -1.72
N LYS A 256 -7.34 48.79 -1.03
CA LYS A 256 -8.69 48.64 -1.63
C LYS A 256 -9.76 49.30 -0.77
N ILE A 257 -9.65 50.60 -0.55
CA ILE A 257 -10.80 51.46 -0.29
C ILE A 257 -10.53 52.72 -1.13
N ASP A 258 -11.57 53.25 -1.78
CA ASP A 258 -11.60 54.45 -2.65
C ASP A 258 -11.51 54.22 -4.16
N ALA A 259 -12.53 53.56 -4.73
CA ALA A 259 -12.97 53.82 -6.11
C ALA A 259 -14.40 53.29 -6.37
N GLU A 260 -15.37 53.60 -5.51
CA GLU A 260 -16.79 53.37 -5.81
C GLU A 260 -17.67 54.40 -5.07
N ASN A 261 -17.47 55.68 -5.38
CA ASN A 261 -18.46 56.72 -5.12
C ASN A 261 -18.19 57.93 -6.02
N THR A 262 -18.56 57.80 -7.29
CA THR A 262 -18.94 58.94 -8.12
C THR A 262 -20.22 58.59 -8.87
N SER A 263 -21.28 59.26 -8.41
CA SER A 263 -22.61 59.38 -8.98
C SER A 263 -22.61 59.65 -10.49
N VAL A 264 -23.44 58.89 -11.22
CA VAL A 264 -23.95 59.24 -12.56
C VAL A 264 -25.20 60.11 -12.36
N PRO A 265 -25.44 61.14 -13.20
CA PRO A 265 -26.55 62.09 -13.06
C PRO A 265 -27.95 61.47 -13.09
#